data_AF-A0A1U7MVE8-F1
#
_entry.id   AF-A0A1U7MVE8-F1
#
_cell.length_a   1.000
_cell.length_b   1.000
_cell.length_c   1.000
_cell.angle_alpha   90.00
_cell.angle_beta   90.00
_cell.angle_gamma   90.00
#
_symmetry.space_group_name_H-M   'P 1'
#
loop_
_entity.id
_entity.type
_entity.pdbx_description
1 polymer ?
#
loop_
_entity_poly.entity_id
_entity_poly.type
_entity_poly.pdbx_seq_one_letter_code
_entity_poly.pdbx_strand_id
1 'polypeptide(L)'
;MHYQRANYFAGNVGIGINPAEEPLHIHSAAGQGLKIAATNKTNIIKLHVASGDYGFLKLGGSNGDTILRGGDNHNSIFPGNLNVGGGLYVTNVPYGDHKNAQWKSSTGQFYHDNSSAKTKENIISLEDDFEKILTVEPKTYTRPNHPNRWEIGYIAEEFNEIGLNKLVYYDEQGLPEAINYRKISMYLVEVIKDMAHKSSNYEQRINQLELQLNQLVSDD
;
A
#
# COMPACT_ATOMS: atom_id res chain seq x y z
N MET A 1 44.81 -43.90 -17.83
CA MET A 1 43.90 -43.79 -16.67
C MET A 1 44.39 -42.67 -15.77
N HIS A 2 43.69 -41.52 -15.74
CA HIS A 2 43.97 -40.45 -14.79
C HIS A 2 42.90 -40.51 -13.70
N TYR A 3 43.31 -40.78 -12.46
CA TYR A 3 42.44 -40.73 -11.29
C TYR A 3 42.25 -39.27 -10.86
N GLN A 4 41.01 -38.77 -10.88
CA GLN A 4 40.66 -37.55 -10.15
C GLN A 4 40.68 -37.86 -8.65
N ARG A 5 41.56 -37.20 -7.90
CA ARG A 5 41.50 -37.21 -6.44
C ARG A 5 40.52 -36.12 -5.99
N ALA A 6 39.40 -36.52 -5.40
CA ALA A 6 38.56 -35.62 -4.62
C ALA A 6 39.18 -35.51 -3.22
N ASN A 7 39.49 -34.28 -2.78
CA ASN A 7 39.87 -34.03 -1.40
C ASN A 7 38.57 -33.83 -0.60
N TYR A 8 38.35 -34.68 0.41
CA TYR A 8 37.28 -34.50 1.39
C TYR A 8 37.92 -34.03 2.70
N PHE A 9 37.45 -32.91 3.23
CA PHE A 9 37.74 -32.49 4.59
C PHE A 9 36.59 -32.97 5.49
N ALA A 10 36.90 -33.70 6.56
CA ALA A 10 35.95 -34.14 7.58
C ALA A 10 36.20 -33.39 8.89
N GLY A 11 35.13 -33.01 9.60
CA GLY A 11 35.20 -32.20 10.82
C GLY A 11 35.15 -30.69 10.55
N ASN A 12 35.48 -29.88 11.55
CA ASN A 12 35.48 -28.42 11.43
C ASN A 12 36.67 -27.94 10.60
N VAL A 13 36.40 -27.19 9.52
CA VAL A 13 37.43 -26.56 8.69
C VAL A 13 37.48 -25.08 9.06
N GLY A 14 38.50 -24.72 9.85
CA GLY A 14 38.78 -23.36 10.25
C GLY A 14 39.81 -22.68 9.36
N ILE A 15 39.56 -21.43 8.98
CA ILE A 15 40.55 -20.51 8.42
C ILE A 15 40.51 -19.23 9.27
N GLY A 16 41.43 -19.08 10.22
CA GLY A 16 41.44 -17.94 11.15
C GLY A 16 42.43 -18.07 12.31
N ILE A 17 42.33 -17.12 13.25
CA ILE A 17 43.22 -17.01 14.44
C ILE A 17 42.68 -17.68 15.70
N ASN A 18 41.44 -18.22 15.66
CA ASN A 18 40.78 -18.92 16.75
C ASN A 18 40.39 -20.34 16.30
N PRO A 19 40.18 -21.29 17.24
CA PRO A 19 39.60 -22.60 16.93
C PRO A 19 38.26 -22.50 16.17
N ALA A 20 37.97 -23.49 15.33
CA ALA A 20 36.74 -23.55 14.56
C ALA A 20 35.57 -24.04 15.43
N GLU A 21 34.56 -23.20 15.66
CA GLU A 21 33.34 -23.53 16.41
C GLU A 21 32.26 -24.18 15.53
N GLU A 22 32.36 -24.02 14.21
CA GLU A 22 31.41 -24.52 13.20
C GLU A 22 32.15 -25.23 12.05
N PRO A 23 31.47 -26.07 11.24
CA PRO A 23 32.07 -26.82 10.13
C PRO A 23 32.83 -25.97 9.10
N LEU A 24 32.40 -24.73 8.86
CA LEU A 24 33.13 -23.72 8.10
C LEU A 24 33.21 -22.42 8.92
N HIS A 25 34.38 -22.15 9.51
CA HIS A 25 34.63 -20.94 10.30
C HIS A 25 35.72 -20.08 9.63
N ILE A 26 35.36 -18.88 9.17
CA ILE A 26 36.30 -17.88 8.63
C ILE A 26 36.36 -16.71 9.60
N HIS A 27 37.51 -16.51 10.25
CA HIS A 27 37.71 -15.45 11.24
C HIS A 27 38.89 -14.54 10.86
N SER A 28 38.65 -13.24 10.77
CA SER A 28 39.65 -12.24 10.37
C SER A 28 39.69 -11.08 11.34
N ALA A 29 40.90 -10.68 11.73
CA ALA A 29 41.12 -9.57 12.65
C ALA A 29 40.85 -8.18 12.02
N ALA A 30 40.80 -8.07 10.68
CA ALA A 30 40.75 -6.79 9.96
C ALA A 30 39.44 -6.56 9.16
N GLY A 31 38.35 -7.25 9.49
CA GLY A 31 37.04 -7.05 8.86
C GLY A 31 36.87 -7.63 7.46
N GLN A 32 37.83 -8.43 6.98
CA GLN A 32 37.76 -9.08 5.67
C GLN A 32 37.50 -10.58 5.86
N GLY A 33 36.26 -11.01 5.64
CA GLY A 33 35.84 -12.42 5.68
C GLY A 33 36.05 -13.14 4.34
N LEU A 34 35.00 -13.79 3.83
CA LEU A 34 35.01 -14.47 2.54
C LEU A 34 34.94 -13.48 1.37
N LYS A 35 35.99 -13.40 0.55
CA LYS A 35 35.99 -12.67 -0.74
C LYS A 35 35.94 -13.67 -1.90
N ILE A 36 34.88 -13.60 -2.69
CA ILE A 36 34.77 -14.32 -3.98
C ILE A 36 34.65 -13.25 -5.06
N ALA A 37 35.68 -13.12 -5.89
CA ALA A 37 35.73 -12.10 -6.92
C ALA A 37 36.38 -12.64 -8.20
N ALA A 38 35.88 -12.19 -9.34
CA ALA A 38 36.45 -12.46 -10.64
C ALA A 38 36.25 -11.22 -11.54
N THR A 39 37.32 -10.74 -12.15
CA THR A 39 37.30 -9.57 -13.03
C THR A 39 36.52 -9.87 -14.30
N ASN A 40 35.55 -9.03 -14.66
CA ASN A 40 34.72 -9.14 -15.89
C ASN A 40 33.97 -10.48 -16.02
N LYS A 41 33.66 -11.15 -14.90
CA LYS A 41 32.90 -12.40 -14.86
C LYS A 41 31.81 -12.33 -13.80
N THR A 42 30.68 -12.99 -14.06
CA THR A 42 29.66 -13.22 -13.05
C THR A 42 30.18 -14.22 -12.03
N ASN A 43 30.15 -13.85 -10.74
CA ASN A 43 30.38 -14.78 -9.66
C ASN A 43 29.02 -15.31 -9.19
N ILE A 44 28.83 -16.62 -9.20
CA ILE A 44 27.61 -17.26 -8.71
C ILE A 44 27.93 -17.92 -7.38
N ILE A 45 27.31 -17.44 -6.31
CA ILE A 45 27.34 -18.09 -4.99
C ILE A 45 25.93 -18.62 -4.74
N LYS A 46 25.80 -19.95 -4.61
CA LYS A 46 24.52 -20.60 -4.26
C LYS A 46 24.62 -21.11 -2.83
N LEU A 47 23.72 -20.64 -1.97
CA LEU A 47 23.47 -21.25 -0.66
C LEU A 47 22.23 -22.12 -0.82
N HIS A 48 22.41 -23.43 -0.91
CA HIS A 48 21.30 -24.37 -0.99
C HIS A 48 20.91 -24.82 0.42
N VAL A 49 19.66 -24.59 0.78
CA VAL A 49 19.04 -25.07 2.01
C VAL A 49 18.15 -26.26 1.66
N ALA A 50 18.17 -27.32 2.46
CA ALA A 50 17.36 -28.51 2.18
C ALA A 50 15.85 -28.18 2.20
N SER A 51 15.05 -29.00 1.53
CA SER A 51 13.60 -28.82 1.54
C SER A 51 13.05 -28.93 2.97
N GLY A 52 12.24 -27.95 3.39
CA GLY A 52 11.67 -27.88 4.74
C GLY A 52 12.51 -27.11 5.76
N ASP A 53 13.77 -26.79 5.43
CA ASP A 53 14.63 -25.96 6.28
C ASP A 53 14.53 -24.47 5.91
N TYR A 54 14.92 -23.62 6.86
CA TYR A 54 15.07 -22.18 6.63
C TYR A 54 16.56 -21.80 6.64
N GLY A 55 16.95 -20.90 5.75
CA GLY A 55 18.27 -20.28 5.77
C GLY A 55 18.19 -18.94 6.49
N PHE A 56 19.01 -18.73 7.52
CA PHE A 56 19.24 -17.40 8.07
C PHE A 56 20.49 -16.79 7.45
N LEU A 57 20.34 -15.64 6.79
CA LEU A 57 21.48 -14.81 6.40
C LEU A 57 21.57 -13.63 7.38
N LYS A 58 22.13 -13.89 8.56
CA LYS A 58 22.35 -12.85 9.57
C LYS A 58 23.67 -12.13 9.25
N LEU A 59 23.59 -10.91 8.71
CA LEU A 59 24.77 -10.12 8.31
C LEU A 59 25.13 -8.99 9.31
N GLY A 60 24.47 -8.91 10.47
CA GLY A 60 24.70 -7.85 11.46
C GLY A 60 24.29 -8.18 12.91
N GLY A 61 24.99 -7.55 13.86
CA GLY A 61 24.78 -7.57 15.31
C GLY A 61 24.82 -6.14 15.91
N SER A 62 24.20 -5.98 17.08
CA SER A 62 23.90 -4.79 17.92
C SER A 62 23.59 -3.44 17.24
N ASN A 63 24.32 -3.00 16.22
CA ASN A 63 24.18 -1.68 15.56
C ASN A 63 24.44 -1.69 14.03
N GLY A 64 24.46 -2.84 13.35
CA GLY A 64 24.82 -2.93 11.92
C GLY A 64 23.67 -3.33 10.99
N ASP A 65 23.34 -2.47 10.02
CA ASP A 65 22.38 -2.77 8.96
C ASP A 65 22.87 -3.90 8.05
N THR A 66 22.00 -4.85 7.73
CA THR A 66 22.24 -5.79 6.63
C THR A 66 22.00 -5.08 5.29
N ILE A 67 23.07 -4.83 4.53
CA ILE A 67 22.97 -4.16 3.21
C ILE A 67 23.00 -5.20 2.09
N LEU A 68 21.87 -5.37 1.40
CA LEU A 68 21.77 -6.14 0.15
C LEU A 68 21.66 -5.17 -1.05
N ARG A 69 22.80 -4.75 -1.58
CA ARG A 69 22.88 -3.73 -2.65
C ARG A 69 23.26 -4.35 -3.99
N GLY A 70 22.49 -4.08 -5.03
CA GLY A 70 22.91 -4.31 -6.41
C GLY A 70 24.03 -3.34 -6.79
N GLY A 71 25.00 -3.80 -7.59
CA GLY A 71 26.05 -2.92 -8.14
C GLY A 71 25.49 -1.91 -9.15
N ASP A 72 26.35 -1.04 -9.67
CA ASP A 72 25.97 -0.09 -10.72
C ASP A 72 25.30 -0.84 -11.89
N ASN A 73 24.10 -0.40 -12.27
CA ASN A 73 23.23 -1.02 -13.29
C ASN A 73 22.66 -2.41 -12.95
N HIS A 74 22.66 -2.84 -11.69
CA HIS A 74 22.08 -4.12 -11.26
C HIS A 74 21.08 -3.92 -10.11
N ASN A 75 19.96 -4.66 -10.17
CA ASN A 75 18.93 -4.64 -9.14
C ASN A 75 19.10 -5.81 -8.16
N SER A 76 18.81 -5.58 -6.88
CA SER A 76 18.51 -6.67 -5.93
C SER A 76 17.08 -7.16 -6.21
N ILE A 77 16.91 -8.41 -6.63
CA ILE A 77 15.60 -8.98 -6.98
C ILE A 77 15.23 -10.07 -5.97
N PHE A 78 14.03 -9.97 -5.41
CA PHE A 78 13.41 -11.00 -4.56
C PHE A 78 12.23 -11.61 -5.33
N PRO A 79 12.37 -12.80 -5.95
CA PRO A 79 11.36 -13.35 -6.86
C PRO A 79 10.10 -13.91 -6.15
N GLY A 80 10.08 -13.91 -4.82
CA GLY A 80 8.95 -14.33 -4.00
C GLY A 80 8.37 -13.19 -3.17
N ASN A 81 7.53 -13.53 -2.20
CA ASN A 81 6.99 -12.55 -1.26
C ASN A 81 8.11 -11.99 -0.37
N LEU A 82 8.18 -10.66 -0.28
CA LEU A 82 9.00 -9.96 0.71
C LEU A 82 8.11 -9.52 1.88
N ASN A 83 8.33 -10.12 3.05
CA ASN A 83 7.70 -9.68 4.29
C ASN A 83 8.69 -8.84 5.09
N VAL A 84 8.28 -7.64 5.49
CA VAL A 84 9.08 -6.73 6.32
C VAL A 84 8.37 -6.57 7.66
N GLY A 85 8.94 -7.14 8.72
CA GLY A 85 8.36 -7.07 10.08
C GLY A 85 8.48 -5.69 10.76
N GLY A 86 9.12 -4.72 10.10
CA GLY A 86 9.29 -3.34 10.57
C GLY A 86 8.86 -2.33 9.49
N GLY A 87 9.41 -1.12 9.56
CA GLY A 87 9.12 -0.08 8.56
C GLY A 87 9.74 -0.38 7.19
N LEU A 88 8.96 -0.16 6.12
CA LEU A 88 9.47 -0.11 4.75
C LEU A 88 9.72 1.36 4.35
N TYR A 89 10.98 1.72 4.16
CA TYR A 89 11.38 3.04 3.67
C TYR A 89 11.75 2.95 2.19
N VAL A 90 10.94 3.57 1.34
CA VAL A 90 11.23 3.68 -0.10
C VAL A 90 11.65 5.11 -0.41
N THR A 91 12.91 5.29 -0.79
CA THR A 91 13.46 6.59 -1.18
C THR A 91 13.50 6.70 -2.71
N ASN A 92 13.52 7.93 -3.23
CA ASN A 92 13.59 8.21 -4.67
C ASN A 92 12.46 7.58 -5.50
N VAL A 93 11.23 7.57 -4.98
CA VAL A 93 10.05 7.14 -5.75
C VAL A 93 9.88 8.08 -6.96
N PRO A 94 9.95 7.58 -8.21
CA PRO A 94 9.76 8.42 -9.39
C PRO A 94 8.30 8.86 -9.53
N TYR A 95 8.09 10.01 -10.18
CA TYR A 95 6.75 10.51 -10.50
C TYR A 95 6.25 9.93 -11.83
N GLY A 96 4.94 9.69 -11.94
CA GLY A 96 4.28 9.25 -13.17
C GLY A 96 2.80 8.94 -12.93
N ASP A 97 2.01 8.93 -13.99
CA ASP A 97 0.57 8.62 -13.94
C ASP A 97 0.33 7.12 -14.14
N HIS A 98 0.33 6.38 -13.04
CA HIS A 98 0.12 4.93 -13.01
C HIS A 98 -1.04 4.58 -12.07
N LYS A 99 -1.32 3.28 -11.89
CA LYS A 99 -2.39 2.84 -10.99
C LYS A 99 -2.09 3.23 -9.53
N ASN A 100 -3.11 3.72 -8.83
CA ASN A 100 -3.01 4.08 -7.42
C ASN A 100 -2.68 2.88 -6.53
N ALA A 101 -1.61 3.01 -5.74
CA ALA A 101 -1.25 2.01 -4.75
C ALA A 101 -2.29 1.97 -3.62
N GLN A 102 -2.69 0.76 -3.23
CA GLN A 102 -3.55 0.48 -2.10
C GLN A 102 -2.80 -0.42 -1.12
N TRP A 103 -3.15 -0.38 0.15
CA TRP A 103 -2.53 -1.18 1.19
C TRP A 103 -3.60 -1.88 2.03
N LYS A 104 -3.41 -3.16 2.33
CA LYS A 104 -4.28 -3.95 3.20
C LYS A 104 -3.56 -4.24 4.51
N SER A 105 -3.89 -3.48 5.56
CA SER A 105 -3.24 -3.53 6.87
C SER A 105 -3.13 -4.95 7.45
N SER A 106 -4.22 -5.72 7.44
CA SER A 106 -4.27 -7.09 7.99
C SER A 106 -3.32 -8.10 7.35
N THR A 107 -2.82 -7.82 6.13
CA THR A 107 -1.92 -8.73 5.40
C THR A 107 -0.56 -8.10 5.07
N GLY A 108 -0.42 -6.79 5.23
CA GLY A 108 0.74 -6.03 4.79
C GLY A 108 0.90 -5.93 3.27
N GLN A 109 -0.06 -6.39 2.47
CA GLN A 109 0.07 -6.45 1.00
C GLN A 109 -0.29 -5.12 0.33
N PHE A 110 0.43 -4.81 -0.75
CA PHE A 110 0.12 -3.69 -1.65
C PHE A 110 -0.71 -4.18 -2.86
N TYR A 111 -1.66 -3.35 -3.29
CA TYR A 111 -2.57 -3.60 -4.40
C TYR A 111 -2.72 -2.37 -5.28
N HIS A 112 -3.51 -2.50 -6.35
CA HIS A 112 -4.04 -1.37 -7.09
C HIS A 112 -5.51 -1.64 -7.44
N ASP A 113 -6.31 -0.59 -7.59
CA ASP A 113 -7.71 -0.75 -8.01
C ASP A 113 -7.84 -0.93 -9.53
N ASN A 114 -8.96 -1.48 -9.99
CA ASN A 114 -9.33 -1.52 -11.40
C ASN A 114 -10.83 -1.29 -11.60
N SER A 115 -11.18 -0.79 -12.79
CA SER A 115 -12.57 -0.46 -13.15
C SER A 115 -13.13 -1.36 -14.25
N SER A 116 -12.48 -2.49 -14.55
CA SER A 116 -12.98 -3.40 -15.58
C SER A 116 -14.16 -4.22 -15.05
N ALA A 117 -15.22 -4.33 -15.84
CA ALA A 117 -16.31 -5.26 -15.54
C ALA A 117 -15.85 -6.73 -15.60
N LYS A 118 -14.75 -7.04 -16.31
CA LYS A 118 -14.22 -8.41 -16.45
C LYS A 118 -13.75 -9.02 -15.13
N THR A 119 -13.45 -8.18 -14.16
CA THR A 119 -12.93 -8.53 -12.83
C THR A 119 -13.95 -8.21 -11.74
N LYS A 120 -15.22 -8.01 -12.10
CA LYS A 120 -16.32 -7.66 -11.20
C LYS A 120 -17.55 -8.50 -11.51
N GLU A 121 -18.30 -8.85 -10.47
CA GLU A 121 -19.53 -9.64 -10.55
C GLU A 121 -20.65 -8.92 -9.80
N ASN A 122 -21.91 -9.32 -10.03
CA ASN A 122 -23.09 -8.75 -9.36
C ASN A 122 -23.20 -7.22 -9.46
N ILE A 123 -22.97 -6.67 -10.66
CA ILE A 123 -22.99 -5.22 -10.92
C ILE A 123 -24.45 -4.73 -10.92
N ILE A 124 -24.83 -3.98 -9.89
CA ILE A 124 -26.12 -3.32 -9.72
C ILE A 124 -25.93 -1.83 -9.44
N SER A 125 -27.00 -1.05 -9.58
CA SER A 125 -27.00 0.36 -9.20
C SER A 125 -26.70 0.54 -7.70
N LEU A 126 -25.94 1.57 -7.36
CA LEU A 126 -25.71 1.94 -5.97
C LEU A 126 -26.94 2.70 -5.44
N GLU A 127 -27.60 2.13 -4.43
CA GLU A 127 -28.65 2.81 -3.67
C GLU A 127 -28.07 3.35 -2.35
N ASP A 128 -28.19 4.66 -2.14
CA ASP A 128 -27.83 5.34 -0.90
C ASP A 128 -28.56 6.70 -0.80
N ASP A 129 -28.52 7.31 0.38
CA ASP A 129 -28.96 8.69 0.58
C ASP A 129 -27.76 9.63 0.37
N PHE A 130 -27.55 10.02 -0.88
CA PHE A 130 -26.39 10.82 -1.28
C PHE A 130 -26.39 12.21 -0.64
N GLU A 131 -27.55 12.79 -0.31
CA GLU A 131 -27.65 14.15 0.24
C GLU A 131 -27.08 14.25 1.65
N LYS A 132 -27.01 13.16 2.40
CA LYS A 132 -26.35 13.11 3.72
C LYS A 132 -24.89 13.57 3.70
N ILE A 133 -24.21 13.49 2.55
CA ILE A 133 -22.85 14.01 2.43
C ILE A 133 -22.79 15.54 2.56
N LEU A 134 -23.92 16.24 2.41
CA LEU A 134 -24.00 17.70 2.58
C LEU A 134 -24.13 18.11 4.05
N THR A 135 -24.42 17.16 4.95
CA THR A 135 -24.62 17.44 6.37
C THR A 135 -23.37 17.19 7.22
N VAL A 136 -22.31 16.61 6.65
CA VAL A 136 -21.05 16.36 7.35
C VAL A 136 -20.19 17.62 7.36
N GLU A 137 -19.48 17.84 8.46
CA GLU A 137 -18.62 19.01 8.63
C GLU A 137 -17.15 18.61 8.68
N PRO A 138 -16.26 19.31 7.93
CA PRO A 138 -14.83 19.08 8.06
C PRO A 138 -14.34 19.54 9.43
N LYS A 139 -13.40 18.80 10.00
CA LYS A 139 -12.77 19.07 11.28
C LYS A 139 -11.30 19.43 11.09
N THR A 140 -10.79 20.20 12.04
CA THR A 140 -9.36 20.45 12.22
C THR A 140 -8.96 19.86 13.56
N TYR A 141 -7.91 19.04 13.59
CA TYR A 141 -7.52 18.30 14.78
C TYR A 141 -6.00 18.15 14.89
N THR A 142 -5.53 17.71 16.05
CA THR A 142 -4.15 17.30 16.30
C THR A 142 -4.14 15.85 16.76
N ARG A 143 -2.97 15.19 16.69
CA ARG A 143 -2.80 13.82 17.20
C ARG A 143 -2.24 13.86 18.63
N PRO A 144 -2.56 12.89 19.51
CA PRO A 144 -2.07 12.89 20.89
C PRO A 144 -0.56 13.10 21.05
N ASN A 145 0.24 12.51 20.15
CA ASN A 145 1.70 12.61 20.17
C ASN A 145 2.27 13.77 19.33
N HIS A 146 1.41 14.56 18.67
CA HIS A 146 1.79 15.68 17.80
C HIS A 146 0.85 16.89 18.01
N PRO A 147 0.80 17.46 19.24
CA PRO A 147 -0.17 18.50 19.59
C PRO A 147 0.02 19.82 18.81
N ASN A 148 1.16 20.03 18.19
CA ASN A 148 1.48 21.24 17.42
C ASN A 148 1.30 21.05 15.90
N ARG A 149 0.90 19.87 15.44
CA ARG A 149 0.68 19.57 14.03
C ARG A 149 -0.81 19.49 13.76
N TRP A 150 -1.36 20.58 13.24
CA TRP A 150 -2.75 20.64 12.82
C TRP A 150 -2.96 19.92 11.49
N GLU A 151 -3.99 19.08 11.46
CA GLU A 151 -4.45 18.33 10.29
C GLU A 151 -5.93 18.66 10.05
N ILE A 152 -6.40 18.41 8.83
CA ILE A 152 -7.81 18.55 8.45
C ILE A 152 -8.35 17.21 7.97
N GLY A 153 -9.64 16.97 8.18
CA GLY A 153 -10.31 15.76 7.72
C GLY A 153 -11.76 15.68 8.21
N TYR A 154 -12.34 14.50 8.10
CA TYR A 154 -13.63 14.15 8.69
C TYR A 154 -13.44 13.03 9.72
N ILE A 155 -14.47 12.83 10.57
CA ILE A 155 -14.49 11.79 11.60
C ILE A 155 -15.31 10.60 11.09
N ALA A 156 -14.74 9.40 11.17
CA ALA A 156 -15.35 8.19 10.59
C ALA A 156 -16.67 7.82 11.30
N GLU A 157 -16.73 8.06 12.60
CA GLU A 157 -17.90 7.85 13.45
C GLU A 157 -19.07 8.75 13.03
N GLU A 158 -18.82 10.03 12.72
CA GLU A 158 -19.87 10.95 12.24
C GLU A 158 -20.50 10.47 10.93
N PHE A 159 -19.70 9.90 10.02
CA PHE A 159 -20.21 9.28 8.79
C PHE A 159 -21.05 8.03 9.08
N ASN A 160 -20.57 7.19 9.99
CA ASN A 160 -21.27 5.97 10.39
C ASN A 160 -22.62 6.28 11.09
N GLU A 161 -22.66 7.29 11.96
CA GLU A 161 -23.86 7.70 12.70
C GLU A 161 -25.00 8.17 11.79
N ILE A 162 -24.67 8.90 10.72
CA ILE A 162 -25.68 9.35 9.75
C ILE A 162 -26.00 8.29 8.70
N GLY A 163 -25.33 7.14 8.73
CA GLY A 163 -25.59 6.01 7.84
C GLY A 163 -24.83 6.03 6.50
N LEU A 164 -23.76 6.82 6.38
CA LEU A 164 -22.84 6.81 5.23
C LEU A 164 -21.79 5.69 5.31
N ASN A 165 -22.21 4.51 5.77
CA ASN A 165 -21.33 3.39 6.13
C ASN A 165 -20.47 2.90 4.95
N LYS A 166 -20.96 3.04 3.69
CA LYS A 166 -20.21 2.65 2.48
C LYS A 166 -18.98 3.52 2.21
N LEU A 167 -18.86 4.65 2.91
CA LEU A 167 -17.71 5.56 2.86
C LEU A 167 -16.74 5.35 4.04
N VAL A 168 -17.03 4.40 4.94
CA VAL A 168 -16.24 4.13 6.15
C VAL A 168 -15.49 2.81 6.01
N TYR A 169 -14.22 2.79 6.42
CA TYR A 169 -13.46 1.60 6.69
C TYR A 169 -13.56 1.26 8.17
N TYR A 170 -13.68 -0.02 8.47
CA TYR A 170 -13.83 -0.54 9.82
C TYR A 170 -12.60 -1.36 10.22
N ASP A 171 -12.23 -1.28 11.49
CA ASP A 171 -11.16 -2.10 12.06
C ASP A 171 -11.56 -3.58 12.21
N GLU A 172 -10.67 -4.38 12.80
CA GLU A 172 -10.91 -5.82 13.03
C GLU A 172 -12.03 -6.09 14.05
N GLN A 173 -12.39 -5.10 14.88
CA GLN A 173 -13.48 -5.17 15.86
C GLN A 173 -14.81 -4.68 15.27
N GLY A 174 -14.81 -4.19 14.02
CA GLY A 174 -15.97 -3.64 13.35
C GLY A 174 -16.31 -2.21 13.75
N LEU A 175 -15.36 -1.46 14.33
CA LEU A 175 -15.52 -0.05 14.67
C LEU A 175 -15.04 0.85 13.52
N PRO A 176 -15.68 2.02 13.29
CA PRO A 176 -15.20 2.99 12.31
C PRO A 176 -13.73 3.37 12.56
N GLU A 177 -12.88 3.25 11.55
CA GLU A 177 -11.43 3.52 11.66
C GLU A 177 -10.97 4.62 10.70
N ALA A 178 -11.49 4.64 9.47
CA ALA A 178 -11.05 5.58 8.44
C ALA A 178 -12.15 5.88 7.43
N ILE A 179 -11.94 6.92 6.61
CA ILE A 179 -12.87 7.32 5.56
C ILE A 179 -12.28 7.01 4.18
N ASN A 180 -13.11 6.48 3.30
CA ASN A 180 -12.81 6.29 1.89
C ASN A 180 -13.00 7.59 1.11
N TYR A 181 -12.12 8.57 1.33
CA TYR A 181 -12.18 9.90 0.70
C TYR A 181 -12.32 9.85 -0.82
N ARG A 182 -11.74 8.84 -1.48
CA ARG A 182 -11.84 8.66 -2.95
C ARG A 182 -13.27 8.45 -3.44
N LYS A 183 -14.16 7.93 -2.60
CA LYS A 183 -15.56 7.64 -2.95
C LYS A 183 -16.50 8.80 -2.60
N ILE A 184 -16.05 9.78 -1.81
CA ILE A 184 -16.83 11.00 -1.54
C ILE A 184 -17.14 11.74 -2.85
N SER A 185 -16.18 11.86 -3.77
CA SER A 185 -16.41 12.53 -5.06
C SER A 185 -17.54 11.88 -5.88
N MET A 186 -17.71 10.56 -5.78
CA MET A 186 -18.82 9.85 -6.42
C MET A 186 -20.18 10.26 -5.81
N TYR A 187 -20.25 10.40 -4.49
CA TYR A 187 -21.47 10.89 -3.81
C TYR A 187 -21.80 12.32 -4.23
N LEU A 188 -20.79 13.19 -4.28
CA LEU A 188 -20.96 14.58 -4.74
C LEU A 188 -21.50 14.64 -6.18
N VAL A 189 -21.07 13.74 -7.06
CA VAL A 189 -21.60 13.65 -8.43
C VAL A 189 -23.08 13.29 -8.44
N GLU A 190 -23.53 12.35 -7.61
CA GLU A 190 -24.96 11.99 -7.53
C GLU A 190 -25.80 13.15 -6.96
N VAL A 191 -25.29 13.87 -5.96
CA VAL A 191 -25.93 15.10 -5.46
C VAL A 191 -26.04 16.16 -6.56
N ILE A 192 -24.98 16.39 -7.34
CA ILE A 192 -24.98 17.38 -8.43
C ILE A 192 -26.00 17.00 -9.51
N LYS A 193 -26.13 15.71 -9.85
CA LYS A 193 -27.14 15.23 -10.80
C LYS A 193 -28.55 15.54 -10.28
N ASP A 194 -28.82 15.21 -9.02
CA ASP A 194 -30.12 15.50 -8.41
C ASP A 194 -30.42 17.01 -8.39
N MET A 195 -29.44 17.84 -8.03
CA MET A 195 -29.56 19.30 -8.11
C MET A 195 -29.87 19.78 -9.54
N ALA A 196 -29.22 19.21 -10.56
CA ALA A 196 -29.49 19.54 -11.97
C ALA A 196 -30.93 19.13 -12.39
N HIS A 197 -31.41 17.98 -11.92
CA HIS A 197 -32.79 17.54 -12.16
C HIS A 197 -33.80 18.48 -11.49
N LYS A 198 -33.58 18.85 -10.22
CA LYS A 198 -34.42 19.81 -9.49
C LYS A 198 -34.44 21.17 -10.18
N SER A 199 -33.28 21.68 -10.61
CA SER A 199 -33.17 22.95 -11.35
C SER A 199 -34.01 22.95 -12.63
N SER A 200 -33.90 21.89 -13.44
CA SER A 200 -34.68 21.76 -14.67
C SER A 200 -36.19 21.72 -14.41
N ASN A 201 -36.62 21.01 -13.36
CA ASN A 201 -38.03 20.98 -12.96
C ASN A 201 -38.51 22.37 -12.51
N TYR A 202 -37.73 23.09 -11.71
CA TYR A 202 -38.07 24.45 -11.30
C TYR A 202 -38.18 25.41 -12.48
N GLU A 203 -37.27 25.36 -13.45
CA GLU A 203 -37.36 26.14 -14.69
C GLU A 203 -38.64 25.84 -15.48
N GLN A 204 -39.01 24.56 -15.62
CA GLN A 204 -40.25 24.16 -16.28
C GLN A 204 -41.49 24.70 -15.57
N ARG A 205 -41.52 24.63 -14.24
CA ARG A 205 -42.63 25.15 -13.43
C ARG A 205 -42.74 26.66 -13.53
N ILE A 206 -41.62 27.38 -13.51
CA ILE A 206 -41.60 28.84 -13.70
C ILE A 206 -42.19 29.19 -15.06
N ASN A 207 -41.74 28.54 -16.14
CA ASN A 207 -42.27 28.80 -17.49
C ASN A 207 -43.78 28.51 -17.59
N GLN A 208 -44.26 27.45 -16.94
CA GLN A 208 -45.69 27.13 -16.90
C GLN A 208 -46.51 28.19 -16.16
N LEU A 209 -46.01 28.66 -15.02
CA LEU A 209 -46.66 29.71 -14.23
C LEU A 209 -46.68 31.05 -14.98
N GLU A 210 -45.61 31.40 -15.68
CA GLU A 210 -45.54 32.60 -16.51
C GLU A 210 -46.56 32.55 -17.66
N LEU A 211 -46.73 31.39 -18.31
CA LEU A 211 -47.76 31.21 -19.34
C LEU A 211 -49.17 31.36 -18.78
N GLN A 212 -49.46 30.77 -17.60
CA GLN A 212 -50.76 30.89 -16.95
C GLN A 212 -51.06 32.33 -16.54
N LEU A 213 -50.08 33.05 -16.00
CA LEU A 213 -50.23 34.46 -15.64
C LEU A 213 -50.54 35.33 -16.86
N ASN A 214 -49.83 35.11 -17.97
CA ASN A 214 -50.07 35.87 -19.20
C ASN A 214 -51.47 35.64 -19.78
N GLN A 215 -52.01 34.42 -19.67
CA GLN A 215 -53.37 34.11 -20.09
C GLN A 215 -54.41 34.84 -19.23
N LEU A 216 -54.22 34.87 -17.91
CA LEU A 216 -55.13 35.58 -17.00
C LEU A 216 -55.14 37.09 -17.23
N VAL A 217 -53.98 37.69 -17.49
CA VAL A 217 -53.86 39.14 -17.75
C VAL A 217 -54.43 39.52 -19.13
N SER A 218 -54.46 38.59 -20.09
CA SER A 218 -55.05 38.86 -21.42
C SER A 218 -56.58 38.70 -21.48
N ASP A 219 -57.18 38.09 -20.45
CA ASP A 219 -58.62 37.85 -20.36
C ASP A 219 -59.39 38.96 -19.58
N ASP A 220 -58.67 39.94 -19.02
CA ASP A 220 -59.19 41.19 -18.40
C ASP A 220 -59.10 42.39 -19.36
#